data_AF-A0A355W5L8-F1
#
_entry.id   AF-A0A355W5L8-F1
#
_cell.length_a   1.000
_cell.length_b   1.000
_cell.length_c   1.000
_cell.angle_alpha   90.00
_cell.angle_beta   90.00
_cell.angle_gamma   90.00
#
_symmetry.space_group_name_H-M   'P 1'
#
loop_
_entity.id
_entity.type
_entity.pdbx_description
1 polymer ?
#
loop_
_entity_poly.entity_id
_entity_poly.type
_entity_poly.pdbx_seq_one_letter_code
_entity_poly.pdbx_strand_id
1 'polypeptide(L)'
;NITGDYVESAVNTDKIFKTSILFARWGKDATKRRLSFSFRAQRDEVTRPVFPEKEMPWNPDDYAIYLSATQFGPIDGDIKKLADKITRGKTGVLAKAKAIYDWTVENTYRNPKTRGCGTGDVCSLLKDPGGKCTDISSVYVALARAAGIPSREISGIRMGKKAAQDITTWQHCWAEFFLPGCGWVSVDPADVRKMMLVYNLKLSDQKIVGFRESFWGGIDPYRIKLGQGRDLILNPPHHGPPVNYLMYPFAQVGEETVDWLDPASFKYAIAFNQLSEDGYGLIDTDNLKKFLDFDPERLVVIDARNPEEYREVHVKGAISLPQKKFFEYAHLLPEKKSARIIFYCNGVKCSKSRKAAKMAMEIGYSNVFVYDEGMPVWEEKGMPIYAGPDYEKRIKTRKILPADLNLLLGGKRDNFTIVDVRDNKEYGDGHIPGAINIPLATFASQSEVLDKEKKIIVYCNSGGRSYNAYRKLVRLGYKNIYQAIFYDWKENGYQIQRSDSQGTGDLSLNK
;
A
#
# COMPACT_ATOMS: atom_id res chain seq x y z
N ASN A 1 7.13 -11.15 -12.78
CA ASN A 1 5.99 -11.71 -13.57
C ASN A 1 5.49 -10.64 -14.52
N ILE A 2 5.41 -10.94 -15.82
CA ILE A 2 4.89 -10.00 -16.84
C ILE A 2 3.77 -10.72 -17.60
N THR A 3 2.64 -10.04 -17.78
CA THR A 3 1.47 -10.53 -18.51
C THR A 3 0.80 -9.38 -19.24
N GLY A 4 0.29 -9.62 -20.44
CA GLY A 4 -0.37 -8.58 -21.23
C GLY A 4 -0.84 -9.11 -22.58
N ASP A 5 -1.53 -8.27 -23.35
CA ASP A 5 -1.97 -8.53 -24.73
C ASP A 5 -1.09 -7.79 -25.75
N TYR A 6 0.18 -7.59 -25.39
CA TYR A 6 1.20 -7.03 -26.27
C TYR A 6 1.66 -8.07 -27.29
N VAL A 7 2.12 -7.60 -28.45
CA VAL A 7 2.71 -8.45 -29.50
C VAL A 7 4.23 -8.58 -29.33
N GLU A 8 4.84 -7.67 -28.56
CA GLU A 8 6.27 -7.63 -28.29
C GLU A 8 6.50 -7.10 -26.87
N SER A 9 7.47 -7.67 -26.15
CA SER A 9 7.93 -7.16 -24.86
C SER A 9 9.39 -7.47 -24.64
N ALA A 10 10.11 -6.58 -23.95
CA ALA A 10 11.50 -6.77 -23.56
C ALA A 10 11.80 -6.06 -22.24
N VAL A 11 12.84 -6.51 -21.54
CA VAL A 11 13.46 -5.73 -20.46
C VAL A 11 14.73 -5.12 -21.04
N ASN A 12 14.66 -3.84 -21.34
CA ASN A 12 15.77 -3.07 -21.91
C ASN A 12 16.40 -2.20 -20.83
N THR A 13 17.42 -1.44 -21.20
CA THR A 13 17.98 -0.39 -20.35
C THR A 13 17.95 0.96 -21.05
N ASP A 14 17.80 2.04 -20.28
CA ASP A 14 18.06 3.37 -20.83
C ASP A 14 19.54 3.47 -21.27
N LYS A 15 19.82 4.25 -22.33
CA LYS A 15 21.15 4.26 -22.93
C LYS A 15 22.22 4.88 -22.03
N ILE A 16 21.82 5.72 -21.07
CA ILE A 16 22.71 6.57 -20.29
C ILE A 16 23.03 5.94 -18.94
N PHE A 17 22.03 5.75 -18.08
CA PHE A 17 22.19 5.29 -16.71
C PHE A 17 22.01 3.78 -16.55
N LYS A 18 21.68 3.08 -17.64
CA LYS A 18 21.46 1.64 -17.69
C LYS A 18 20.34 1.16 -16.74
N THR A 19 19.38 2.03 -16.44
CA THR A 19 18.18 1.70 -15.68
C THR A 19 17.36 0.68 -16.44
N SER A 20 17.00 -0.43 -15.80
CA SER A 20 16.12 -1.45 -16.40
C SER A 20 14.71 -0.91 -16.64
N ILE A 21 14.19 -1.12 -17.85
CA ILE A 21 12.89 -0.64 -18.32
C ILE A 21 12.14 -1.81 -18.93
N LEU A 22 10.92 -2.05 -18.45
CA LEU A 22 10.00 -2.95 -19.11
C LEU A 22 9.35 -2.25 -20.30
N PHE A 23 9.64 -2.75 -21.50
CA PHE A 23 9.03 -2.33 -22.75
C PHE A 23 7.95 -3.31 -23.18
N ALA A 24 6.84 -2.79 -23.69
CA ALA A 24 5.79 -3.56 -24.35
C ALA A 24 5.21 -2.76 -25.53
N ARG A 25 4.91 -3.46 -26.63
CA ARG A 25 4.30 -2.88 -27.84
C ARG A 25 3.07 -3.68 -28.25
N TRP A 26 2.03 -2.96 -28.63
CA TRP A 26 0.79 -3.51 -29.16
C TRP A 26 0.73 -3.31 -30.66
N GLY A 27 0.09 -4.25 -31.36
CA GLY A 27 -0.19 -4.11 -32.79
C GLY A 27 -1.15 -2.94 -33.06
N LYS A 28 -1.11 -2.39 -34.27
CA LYS A 28 -1.98 -1.28 -34.70
C LYS A 28 -3.47 -1.57 -34.48
N ASP A 29 -3.88 -2.83 -34.66
CA ASP A 29 -5.28 -3.28 -34.58
C ASP A 29 -5.68 -3.73 -33.17
N ALA A 30 -4.85 -3.46 -32.15
CA ALA A 30 -5.13 -3.87 -30.78
C ALA A 30 -6.36 -3.14 -30.22
N THR A 31 -7.40 -3.91 -29.89
CA THR A 31 -8.65 -3.43 -29.27
C THR A 31 -8.54 -3.29 -27.74
N LYS A 32 -7.57 -3.99 -27.13
CA LYS A 32 -7.19 -3.89 -25.71
C LYS A 32 -5.68 -3.66 -25.60
N ARG A 33 -5.25 -2.90 -24.58
CA ARG A 33 -3.85 -2.55 -24.29
C ARG A 33 -3.55 -2.70 -22.81
N ARG A 34 -3.38 -3.94 -22.35
CA ARG A 34 -3.20 -4.31 -20.95
C ARG A 34 -1.80 -4.86 -20.72
N LEU A 35 -1.14 -4.31 -19.71
CA LEU A 35 0.13 -4.81 -19.18
C LEU A 35 0.01 -4.89 -17.66
N SER A 36 0.36 -6.04 -17.10
CA SER A 36 0.59 -6.22 -15.67
C SER A 36 2.00 -6.74 -15.48
N PHE A 37 2.74 -6.07 -14.59
CA PHE A 37 4.04 -6.51 -14.14
C PHE A 37 4.09 -6.48 -12.62
N SER A 38 4.69 -7.50 -12.04
CA SER A 38 4.99 -7.54 -10.61
C SER A 38 6.39 -8.07 -10.38
N PHE A 39 6.99 -7.56 -9.31
CA PHE A 39 8.28 -7.98 -8.79
C PHE A 39 8.20 -8.04 -7.27
N ARG A 40 9.08 -8.84 -6.67
CA ARG A 40 9.29 -8.84 -5.23
C ARG A 40 10.46 -7.89 -4.94
N ALA A 41 10.34 -7.11 -3.88
CA ALA A 41 11.40 -6.26 -3.40
C ALA A 41 11.63 -6.55 -1.91
N GLN A 42 12.89 -6.71 -1.53
CA GLN A 42 13.32 -6.64 -0.14
C GLN A 42 14.00 -5.28 0.03
N ARG A 43 13.68 -4.59 1.13
CA ARG A 43 14.24 -3.29 1.42
C ARG A 43 14.55 -3.17 2.91
N ASP A 44 15.81 -2.80 3.18
CA ASP A 44 16.28 -2.45 4.51
C ASP A 44 16.36 -0.93 4.66
N GLU A 45 16.36 -0.42 5.89
CA GLU A 45 16.63 1.00 6.12
C GLU A 45 18.06 1.34 5.69
N VAL A 46 18.27 2.50 5.07
CA VAL A 46 19.61 3.04 4.86
C VAL A 46 19.86 4.05 5.97
N THR A 47 20.74 3.69 6.88
CA THR A 47 21.24 4.60 7.90
C THR A 47 22.41 5.41 7.36
N ARG A 48 22.60 6.60 7.94
CA ARG A 48 23.72 7.46 7.58
C ARG A 48 25.05 6.72 7.78
N PRO A 49 25.92 6.65 6.76
CA PRO A 49 27.23 6.04 6.94
C PRO A 49 28.08 6.86 7.92
N VAL A 50 29.07 6.22 8.52
CA VAL A 50 30.12 6.94 9.23
C VAL A 50 30.91 7.73 8.21
N PHE A 51 30.83 9.06 8.27
CA PHE A 51 31.58 9.92 7.36
C PHE A 51 33.07 9.92 7.72
N PRO A 52 33.97 9.87 6.73
CA PRO A 52 35.40 9.86 6.99
C PRO A 52 35.85 11.23 7.49
N GLU A 53 36.81 11.23 8.42
CA GLU A 53 37.46 12.47 8.86
C GLU A 53 38.24 13.14 7.73
N LYS A 54 38.72 12.35 6.77
CA LYS A 54 39.45 12.81 5.58
C LYS A 54 38.90 12.14 4.33
N GLU A 55 38.53 12.94 3.33
CA GLU A 55 38.05 12.44 2.04
C GLU A 55 39.16 11.69 1.30
N MET A 56 38.80 10.52 0.75
CA MET A 56 39.72 9.75 -0.07
C MET A 56 39.96 10.44 -1.43
N PRO A 57 41.14 10.25 -2.05
CA PRO A 57 41.34 10.67 -3.43
C PRO A 57 40.32 10.03 -4.37
N TRP A 58 39.87 10.76 -5.37
CA TRP A 58 38.94 10.29 -6.39
C TRP A 58 39.18 11.06 -7.69
N ASN A 59 38.82 10.45 -8.83
CA ASN A 59 38.95 11.08 -10.14
C ASN A 59 37.58 11.63 -10.60
N PRO A 60 37.44 12.96 -10.84
CA PRO A 60 36.22 13.54 -11.38
C PRO A 60 35.75 12.94 -12.70
N ASP A 61 36.66 12.44 -13.54
CA ASP A 61 36.31 11.86 -14.84
C ASP A 61 35.45 10.60 -14.71
N ASP A 62 35.66 9.80 -13.65
CA ASP A 62 34.84 8.62 -13.34
C ASP A 62 33.38 8.98 -13.07
N TYR A 63 33.12 10.26 -12.76
CA TYR A 63 31.82 10.80 -12.42
C TYR A 63 31.39 11.94 -13.35
N ALA A 64 32.01 12.09 -14.52
CA ALA A 64 31.75 13.18 -15.46
C ALA A 64 30.24 13.36 -15.75
N ILE A 65 29.50 12.27 -15.95
CA ILE A 65 28.05 12.34 -16.18
C ILE A 65 27.28 12.90 -14.97
N TYR A 66 27.73 12.60 -13.75
CA TYR A 66 27.11 13.05 -12.51
C TYR A 66 27.58 14.45 -12.09
N LEU A 67 28.54 15.02 -12.82
CA LEU A 67 28.98 16.41 -12.72
C LEU A 67 28.36 17.29 -13.83
N SER A 68 27.78 16.68 -14.85
CA SER A 68 27.26 17.37 -16.04
C SER A 68 25.89 18.04 -15.80
N ALA A 69 25.60 19.07 -16.59
CA ALA A 69 24.28 19.70 -16.65
C ALA A 69 23.21 18.72 -17.16
N THR A 70 21.95 19.03 -16.85
CA THR A 70 20.76 18.41 -17.46
C THR A 70 19.93 19.51 -18.13
N GLN A 71 19.00 19.13 -19.00
CA GLN A 71 18.14 20.08 -19.72
C GLN A 71 17.45 21.07 -18.77
N PHE A 72 16.97 20.59 -17.62
CA PHE A 72 16.25 21.39 -16.62
C PHE A 72 17.10 21.79 -15.40
N GLY A 73 18.36 21.35 -15.35
CA GLY A 73 19.31 21.67 -14.29
C GLY A 73 20.66 22.07 -14.88
N PRO A 74 20.78 23.28 -15.46
CA PRO A 74 22.08 23.82 -15.84
C PRO A 74 22.97 24.03 -14.60
N ILE A 75 24.28 24.11 -14.81
CA ILE A 75 25.27 24.19 -13.72
C ILE A 75 26.17 25.43 -13.82
N ASP A 76 25.83 26.35 -14.73
CA ASP A 76 26.53 27.59 -15.02
C ASP A 76 25.68 28.81 -14.59
N GLY A 77 26.07 30.01 -15.05
CA GLY A 77 25.30 31.23 -14.83
C GLY A 77 24.96 31.50 -13.37
N ASP A 78 23.70 31.81 -13.10
CA ASP A 78 23.22 32.16 -11.75
C ASP A 78 23.21 30.95 -10.80
N ILE A 79 23.05 29.73 -11.33
CA ILE A 79 23.13 28.50 -10.52
C ILE A 79 24.56 28.33 -10.01
N LYS A 80 25.57 28.53 -10.85
CA LYS A 80 26.97 28.49 -10.44
C LYS A 80 27.30 29.56 -9.40
N LYS A 81 26.91 30.82 -9.65
CA LYS A 81 27.13 31.92 -8.70
C LYS A 81 26.50 31.62 -7.34
N LEU A 82 25.30 31.05 -7.33
CA LEU A 82 24.61 30.67 -6.10
C LEU A 82 25.32 29.51 -5.39
N ALA A 83 25.71 28.45 -6.12
CA ALA A 83 26.47 27.33 -5.56
C ALA A 83 27.80 27.79 -4.94
N ASP A 84 28.55 28.67 -5.60
CA ASP A 84 29.79 29.25 -5.07
C ASP A 84 29.55 30.14 -3.84
N LYS A 85 28.41 30.85 -3.79
CA LYS A 85 28.01 31.62 -2.61
C LYS A 85 27.71 30.69 -1.42
N ILE A 86 26.93 29.64 -1.62
CA ILE A 86 26.55 28.67 -0.59
C ILE A 86 27.78 27.94 -0.03
N THR A 87 28.70 27.55 -0.92
CA THR A 87 29.87 26.73 -0.57
C THR A 87 31.12 27.54 -0.22
N ARG A 88 31.01 28.86 -0.14
CA ARG A 88 32.12 29.75 0.23
C ARG A 88 32.72 29.34 1.58
N GLY A 89 34.03 29.13 1.61
CA GLY A 89 34.76 28.71 2.82
C GLY A 89 34.53 27.26 3.25
N LYS A 90 33.80 26.45 2.46
CA LYS A 90 33.62 25.02 2.70
C LYS A 90 34.62 24.23 1.86
N THR A 91 35.39 23.35 2.51
CA THR A 91 36.38 22.48 1.88
C THR A 91 35.87 21.04 1.82
N GLY A 92 36.26 20.32 0.77
CA GLY A 92 35.79 18.95 0.53
C GLY A 92 34.35 18.86 0.01
N VAL A 93 33.98 17.66 -0.41
CA VAL A 93 32.65 17.27 -0.85
C VAL A 93 31.63 17.36 0.29
N LEU A 94 31.94 16.79 1.46
CA LEU A 94 30.97 16.63 2.55
C LEU A 94 30.45 17.99 3.06
N ALA A 95 31.36 18.91 3.34
CA ALA A 95 30.98 20.22 3.89
C ALA A 95 30.18 21.05 2.89
N LYS A 96 30.52 20.97 1.59
CA LYS A 96 29.79 21.63 0.51
C LYS A 96 28.41 21.01 0.31
N ALA A 97 28.32 19.68 0.26
CA ALA A 97 27.07 18.95 0.10
C ALA A 97 26.09 19.25 1.25
N LYS A 98 26.59 19.33 2.50
CA LYS A 98 25.77 19.69 3.66
C LYS A 98 25.27 21.13 3.57
N ALA A 99 26.13 22.07 3.20
CA ALA A 99 25.73 23.47 3.03
C ALA A 99 24.63 23.64 1.97
N ILE A 100 24.74 22.92 0.85
CA ILE A 100 23.72 22.94 -0.22
C ILE A 100 22.43 22.26 0.23
N TYR A 101 22.51 21.15 0.99
CA TYR A 101 21.33 20.50 1.57
C TYR A 101 20.57 21.43 2.51
N ASP A 102 21.27 22.05 3.46
CA ASP A 102 20.66 22.99 4.41
C ASP A 102 20.05 24.18 3.69
N TRP A 103 20.79 24.77 2.74
CA TRP A 103 20.28 25.87 1.93
C TRP A 103 19.02 25.47 1.16
N THR A 104 18.99 24.28 0.55
CA THR A 104 17.83 23.80 -0.19
C THR A 104 16.61 23.65 0.73
N VAL A 105 16.77 23.11 1.94
CA VAL A 105 15.68 23.02 2.92
C VAL A 105 15.21 24.40 3.37
N GLU A 106 16.11 25.38 3.51
CA GLU A 106 15.79 26.73 3.99
C GLU A 106 15.10 27.59 2.92
N ASN A 107 15.43 27.38 1.65
CA ASN A 107 15.05 28.27 0.56
C ASN A 107 14.00 27.68 -0.38
N THR A 108 13.51 26.46 -0.12
CA THR A 108 12.40 25.85 -0.87
C THR A 108 11.18 25.59 0.01
N TYR A 109 10.02 25.36 -0.60
CA TYR A 109 8.81 24.95 0.11
C TYR A 109 8.02 23.88 -0.65
N ARG A 110 7.28 23.06 0.12
CA ARG A 110 6.43 22.00 -0.45
C ARG A 110 5.14 22.63 -0.99
N ASN A 111 4.92 22.53 -2.29
CA ASN A 111 3.67 22.92 -2.93
C ASN A 111 2.85 21.68 -3.36
N PRO A 112 1.76 21.33 -2.65
CA PRO A 112 0.96 20.14 -2.97
C PRO A 112 0.19 20.27 -4.30
N LYS A 113 -0.02 21.49 -4.82
CA LYS A 113 -0.73 21.75 -6.08
C LYS A 113 0.13 21.47 -7.33
N THR A 114 1.44 21.32 -7.16
CA THR A 114 2.35 20.99 -8.25
C THR A 114 1.93 19.69 -8.93
N ARG A 115 1.92 19.68 -10.26
CA ARG A 115 1.54 18.52 -11.06
C ARG A 115 2.60 17.41 -10.98
N GLY A 116 2.16 16.16 -10.87
CA GLY A 116 3.06 15.01 -10.69
C GLY A 116 3.99 15.20 -9.48
N CYS A 117 5.29 14.97 -9.70
CA CYS A 117 6.34 15.24 -8.72
C CYS A 117 7.07 16.57 -8.96
N GLY A 118 6.72 17.32 -10.00
CA GLY A 118 7.46 18.49 -10.49
C GLY A 118 8.15 18.25 -11.83
N THR A 119 8.55 19.32 -12.51
CA THR A 119 9.39 19.25 -13.73
C THR A 119 10.87 19.20 -13.37
N GLY A 120 11.26 19.83 -12.25
CA GLY A 120 12.66 20.06 -11.90
C GLY A 120 13.35 21.15 -12.71
N ASP A 121 12.60 22.10 -13.27
CA ASP A 121 13.17 23.29 -13.91
C ASP A 121 13.79 24.21 -12.85
N VAL A 122 15.09 24.05 -12.63
CA VAL A 122 15.85 24.73 -11.58
C VAL A 122 15.85 26.25 -11.78
N CYS A 123 15.92 26.73 -13.03
CA CYS A 123 15.91 28.15 -13.32
C CYS A 123 14.60 28.81 -12.91
N SER A 124 13.47 28.15 -13.16
CA SER A 124 12.16 28.60 -12.70
C SER A 124 12.02 28.48 -11.18
N LEU A 125 12.48 27.37 -10.60
CA LEU A 125 12.40 27.11 -9.17
C LEU A 125 13.24 28.07 -8.32
N LEU A 126 14.34 28.62 -8.84
CA LEU A 126 15.10 29.65 -8.11
C LEU A 126 14.36 31.00 -8.04
N LYS A 127 13.32 31.21 -8.86
CA LYS A 127 12.46 32.41 -8.83
C LYS A 127 11.23 32.19 -7.94
N ASP A 128 10.60 31.03 -8.05
CA ASP A 128 9.51 30.59 -7.17
C ASP A 128 9.81 29.16 -6.66
N PRO A 129 10.39 29.01 -5.46
CA PRO A 129 10.97 27.76 -5.00
C PRO A 129 9.94 26.80 -4.38
N GLY A 130 8.73 26.82 -4.93
CA GLY A 130 7.60 25.98 -4.54
C GLY A 130 7.45 24.79 -5.44
N GLY A 131 7.57 23.58 -4.89
CA GLY A 131 7.47 22.39 -5.72
C GLY A 131 7.22 21.10 -4.96
N LYS A 132 7.30 19.99 -5.69
CA LYS A 132 7.27 18.65 -5.13
C LYS A 132 8.67 18.03 -5.10
N CYS A 133 8.76 16.70 -4.98
CA CYS A 133 10.04 16.06 -4.67
C CYS A 133 11.03 16.14 -5.81
N THR A 134 10.58 16.02 -7.06
CA THR A 134 11.42 16.19 -8.24
C THR A 134 11.96 17.62 -8.34
N ASP A 135 11.15 18.63 -8.00
CA ASP A 135 11.58 20.03 -8.01
C ASP A 135 12.66 20.31 -6.97
N ILE A 136 12.37 19.98 -5.70
CA ILE A 136 13.26 20.29 -4.58
C ILE A 136 14.56 19.49 -4.67
N SER A 137 14.49 18.20 -5.05
CA SER A 137 15.69 17.39 -5.25
C SER A 137 16.56 17.89 -6.40
N SER A 138 15.98 18.45 -7.47
CA SER A 138 16.79 18.97 -8.59
C SER A 138 17.43 20.31 -8.31
N VAL A 139 16.83 21.16 -7.47
CA VAL A 139 17.54 22.34 -6.93
C VAL A 139 18.81 21.90 -6.19
N TYR A 140 18.71 20.88 -5.32
CA TYR A 140 19.87 20.32 -4.64
C TYR A 140 20.91 19.77 -5.62
N VAL A 141 20.49 18.89 -6.56
CA VAL A 141 21.41 18.23 -7.49
C VAL A 141 22.12 19.24 -8.39
N ALA A 142 21.42 20.21 -8.97
CA ALA A 142 22.04 21.20 -9.85
C ALA A 142 23.05 22.09 -9.10
N LEU A 143 22.71 22.54 -7.88
CA LEU A 143 23.64 23.31 -7.05
C LEU A 143 24.85 22.48 -6.64
N ALA A 144 24.65 21.21 -6.28
CA ALA A 144 25.74 20.30 -5.91
C ALA A 144 26.68 20.06 -7.09
N ARG A 145 26.14 19.77 -8.28
CA ARG A 145 26.94 19.63 -9.51
C ARG A 145 27.69 20.91 -9.86
N ALA A 146 27.03 22.06 -9.77
CA ALA A 146 27.68 23.36 -9.98
C ALA A 146 28.81 23.64 -8.96
N ALA A 147 28.73 23.07 -7.76
CA ALA A 147 29.81 23.11 -6.76
C ALA A 147 30.92 22.07 -6.96
N GLY A 148 30.86 21.26 -8.03
CA GLY A 148 31.81 20.19 -8.33
C GLY A 148 31.57 18.90 -7.55
N ILE A 149 30.33 18.66 -7.08
CA ILE A 149 29.96 17.47 -6.32
C ILE A 149 29.17 16.53 -7.23
N PRO A 150 29.66 15.31 -7.51
CA PRO A 150 28.91 14.36 -8.31
C PRO A 150 27.60 14.03 -7.62
N SER A 151 26.49 14.28 -8.30
CA SER A 151 25.15 14.15 -7.71
C SER A 151 24.16 13.59 -8.71
N ARG A 152 23.12 12.91 -8.23
CA ARG A 152 22.07 12.32 -9.08
C ARG A 152 20.72 12.31 -8.41
N GLU A 153 19.68 12.45 -9.20
CA GLU A 153 18.31 12.15 -8.79
C GLU A 153 18.04 10.65 -8.83
N ILE A 154 17.29 10.17 -7.85
CA ILE A 154 16.77 8.82 -7.82
C ILE A 154 15.26 8.88 -7.99
N SER A 155 14.77 8.26 -9.05
CA SER A 155 13.35 8.06 -9.30
C SER A 155 12.89 6.80 -8.59
N GLY A 156 11.81 6.89 -7.82
CA GLY A 156 11.31 5.76 -7.06
C GLY A 156 9.84 5.86 -6.69
N ILE A 157 9.44 4.94 -5.82
CA ILE A 157 8.08 4.83 -5.31
C ILE A 157 8.12 4.46 -3.83
N ARG A 158 7.16 4.99 -3.06
CA ARG A 158 7.01 4.59 -1.66
C ARG A 158 6.20 3.31 -1.56
N MET A 159 6.63 2.45 -0.65
CA MET A 159 5.93 1.24 -0.26
C MET A 159 4.80 1.56 0.71
N GLY A 160 3.79 0.69 0.73
CA GLY A 160 2.79 0.68 1.79
C GLY A 160 3.39 0.28 3.14
N LYS A 161 2.74 0.71 4.21
CA LYS A 161 2.97 0.28 5.59
C LYS A 161 1.98 -0.81 6.05
N LYS A 162 0.97 -1.12 5.24
CA LYS A 162 -0.04 -2.16 5.49
C LYS A 162 0.12 -3.30 4.49
N ALA A 163 -0.47 -4.44 4.84
CA ALA A 163 -0.38 -5.67 4.06
C ALA A 163 -0.78 -5.51 2.58
N ALA A 164 -1.75 -4.66 2.28
CA ALA A 164 -2.16 -4.35 0.91
C ALA A 164 -2.53 -2.86 0.81
N GLN A 165 -1.97 -2.14 -0.17
CA GLN A 165 -2.25 -0.72 -0.36
C GLN A 165 -2.17 -0.30 -1.82
N ASP A 166 -3.08 0.59 -2.21
CA ASP A 166 -2.95 1.38 -3.42
C ASP A 166 -1.89 2.46 -3.21
N ILE A 167 -0.82 2.37 -4.01
CA ILE A 167 0.31 3.30 -4.01
C ILE A 167 0.46 3.99 -5.37
N THR A 168 -0.60 4.04 -6.18
CA THR A 168 -0.60 4.55 -7.56
C THR A 168 -0.08 5.99 -7.67
N THR A 169 -0.25 6.79 -6.62
CA THR A 169 0.17 8.21 -6.55
C THR A 169 1.35 8.45 -5.61
N TRP A 170 2.05 7.40 -5.19
CA TRP A 170 3.11 7.45 -4.16
C TRP A 170 4.52 7.51 -4.76
N GLN A 171 4.64 7.95 -6.01
CA GLN A 171 5.92 8.24 -6.65
C GLN A 171 6.71 9.24 -5.79
N HIS A 172 8.00 9.01 -5.69
CA HIS A 172 8.89 9.86 -4.91
C HIS A 172 10.27 9.93 -5.55
N CYS A 173 10.89 11.10 -5.44
CA CYS A 173 12.23 11.35 -5.89
C CYS A 173 13.06 11.79 -4.70
N TRP A 174 14.32 11.36 -4.65
CA TRP A 174 15.32 11.88 -3.71
C TRP A 174 16.63 12.12 -4.45
N ALA A 175 17.63 12.68 -3.77
CA ALA A 175 18.94 12.94 -4.34
C ALA A 175 20.02 12.08 -3.66
N GLU A 176 21.09 11.83 -4.39
CA GLU A 176 22.32 11.25 -3.85
C GLU A 176 23.50 12.11 -4.30
N PHE A 177 24.50 12.25 -3.43
CA PHE A 177 25.81 12.79 -3.78
C PHE A 177 26.89 11.74 -3.56
N PHE A 178 27.93 11.74 -4.38
CA PHE A 178 29.07 10.83 -4.19
C PHE A 178 30.03 11.44 -3.17
N LEU A 179 30.28 10.73 -2.07
CA LEU A 179 31.27 11.09 -1.06
C LEU A 179 32.47 10.15 -1.17
N PRO A 180 33.68 10.65 -1.48
CA PRO A 180 34.88 9.83 -1.56
C PRO A 180 35.14 9.10 -0.25
N GLY A 181 35.12 7.77 -0.31
CA GLY A 181 35.24 6.87 0.84
C GLY A 181 33.94 6.32 1.40
N CYS A 182 32.78 6.87 1.05
CA CYS A 182 31.47 6.32 1.41
C CYS A 182 30.66 5.83 0.20
N GLY A 183 30.96 6.33 -1.01
CA GLY A 183 30.12 6.08 -2.17
C GLY A 183 28.93 7.04 -2.24
N TRP A 184 27.80 6.57 -2.77
CA TRP A 184 26.60 7.39 -2.91
C TRP A 184 25.87 7.56 -1.57
N VAL A 185 25.79 8.80 -1.10
CA VAL A 185 25.11 9.20 0.14
C VAL A 185 23.77 9.83 -0.21
N SER A 186 22.69 9.27 0.36
CA SER A 186 21.32 9.73 0.12
C SER A 186 20.98 10.99 0.89
N VAL A 187 20.22 11.89 0.27
CA VAL A 187 19.65 13.06 0.92
C VAL A 187 18.23 13.34 0.41
N ASP A 188 17.36 13.83 1.29
CA ASP A 188 15.98 14.13 0.91
C ASP A 188 15.46 15.45 1.51
N PRO A 189 15.90 16.60 0.97
CA PRO A 189 15.39 17.90 1.39
C PRO A 189 13.89 18.06 1.10
N ALA A 190 13.36 17.34 0.10
CA ALA A 190 11.94 17.40 -0.25
C ALA A 190 11.04 16.82 0.84
N ASP A 191 11.48 15.74 1.49
CA ASP A 191 10.75 15.16 2.61
C ASP A 191 10.85 15.98 3.88
N VAL A 192 11.96 16.66 4.14
CA VAL A 192 12.00 17.65 5.21
C VAL A 192 10.92 18.71 4.98
N ARG A 193 10.82 19.27 3.76
CA ARG A 193 9.77 20.24 3.41
C ARG A 193 8.36 19.65 3.48
N LYS A 194 8.19 18.37 3.14
CA LYS A 194 6.91 17.66 3.28
C LYS A 194 6.51 17.51 4.75
N MET A 195 7.44 17.14 5.62
CA MET A 195 7.17 17.04 7.06
C MET A 195 6.80 18.41 7.64
N MET A 196 7.48 19.48 7.22
CA MET A 196 7.08 20.83 7.61
C MET A 196 5.64 21.16 7.21
N LEU A 197 5.21 20.81 6.00
CA LEU A 197 3.83 21.02 5.55
C LEU A 197 2.83 20.17 6.37
N VAL A 198 3.12 18.89 6.57
CA VAL A 198 2.22 17.94 7.26
C VAL A 198 2.05 18.28 8.74
N TYR A 199 3.13 18.68 9.41
CA TYR A 199 3.12 19.02 10.84
C TYR A 199 3.01 20.52 11.12
N ASN A 200 2.77 21.33 10.09
CA ASN A 200 2.67 22.79 10.17
C ASN A 200 3.86 23.44 10.90
N LEU A 201 5.09 23.04 10.54
CA LEU A 201 6.34 23.48 11.17
C LEU A 201 6.96 24.66 10.44
N LYS A 202 7.58 25.57 11.19
CA LYS A 202 8.43 26.67 10.73
C LYS A 202 9.89 26.30 10.87
N LEU A 203 10.77 26.87 10.03
CA LEU A 203 12.22 26.59 10.03
C LEU A 203 12.90 26.70 11.42
N SER A 204 12.37 27.53 12.31
CA SER A 204 12.85 27.72 13.68
C SER A 204 12.48 26.59 14.65
N ASP A 205 11.59 25.68 14.27
CA ASP A 205 11.11 24.62 15.15
C ASP A 205 12.16 23.53 15.36
N GLN A 206 12.44 23.20 16.62
CA GLN A 206 13.43 22.16 16.99
C GLN A 206 13.16 20.79 16.36
N LYS A 207 11.89 20.45 16.12
CA LYS A 207 11.51 19.19 15.45
C LYS A 207 12.10 19.06 14.03
N ILE A 208 12.37 20.17 13.35
CA ILE A 208 12.96 20.15 12.01
C ILE A 208 14.40 19.65 12.04
N VAL A 209 15.15 19.92 13.11
CA VAL A 209 16.53 19.43 13.27
C VAL A 209 16.55 17.90 13.16
N GLY A 210 15.62 17.22 13.86
CA GLY A 210 15.47 15.77 13.75
C GLY A 210 15.21 15.30 12.32
N PHE A 211 14.26 15.92 11.60
CA PHE A 211 14.00 15.55 10.20
C PHE A 211 15.17 15.83 9.27
N ARG A 212 15.86 16.96 9.43
CA ARG A 212 17.05 17.30 8.63
C ARG A 212 18.14 16.26 8.82
N GLU A 213 18.38 15.84 10.06
CA GLU A 213 19.39 14.83 10.37
C GLU A 213 18.99 13.43 9.85
N SER A 214 17.72 13.04 9.98
CA SER A 214 17.23 11.75 9.47
C SER A 214 17.32 11.63 7.94
N PHE A 215 17.09 12.73 7.21
CA PHE A 215 17.16 12.76 5.74
C PHE A 215 18.53 13.24 5.21
N TRP A 216 19.52 13.37 6.08
CA TRP A 216 20.91 13.60 5.71
C TRP A 216 21.70 12.29 5.82
N GLY A 217 21.92 11.61 4.71
CA GLY A 217 22.56 10.28 4.67
C GLY A 217 21.61 9.12 4.94
N GLY A 218 20.36 9.38 5.36
CA GLY A 218 19.38 8.36 5.71
C GLY A 218 18.20 8.28 4.74
N ILE A 219 17.66 7.07 4.57
CA ILE A 219 16.41 6.78 3.86
C ILE A 219 15.63 5.71 4.62
N ASP A 220 14.36 5.99 4.88
CA ASP A 220 13.42 5.04 5.49
C ASP A 220 13.26 3.74 4.67
N PRO A 221 12.87 2.61 5.30
CA PRO A 221 12.77 1.31 4.62
C PRO A 221 11.61 1.22 3.62
N TYR A 222 10.78 2.25 3.45
CA TYR A 222 9.56 2.20 2.65
C TYR A 222 9.76 2.79 1.26
N ARG A 223 10.92 2.59 0.63
CA ARG A 223 11.24 3.15 -0.69
C ARG A 223 11.91 2.15 -1.62
N ILE A 224 11.41 2.10 -2.85
CA ILE A 224 11.99 1.31 -3.93
C ILE A 224 12.56 2.27 -4.98
N LYS A 225 13.85 2.11 -5.29
CA LYS A 225 14.49 2.75 -6.43
C LYS A 225 13.99 2.08 -7.71
N LEU A 226 13.43 2.87 -8.62
CA LEU A 226 13.00 2.43 -9.95
C LEU A 226 14.00 2.84 -11.03
N GLY A 227 14.69 3.97 -10.85
CA GLY A 227 15.66 4.49 -11.80
C GLY A 227 16.48 5.64 -11.25
N GLN A 228 17.30 6.25 -12.09
CA GLN A 228 18.13 7.39 -11.71
C GLN A 228 18.38 8.34 -12.88
N GLY A 229 18.78 9.56 -12.53
CA GLY A 229 19.16 10.59 -13.49
C GLY A 229 17.97 11.25 -14.19
N ARG A 230 18.32 12.04 -15.21
CA ARG A 230 17.40 12.81 -16.06
C ARG A 230 17.77 12.68 -17.53
N ASP A 231 16.90 13.17 -18.40
CA ASP A 231 17.12 13.21 -19.86
C ASP A 231 17.37 11.81 -20.43
N LEU A 232 16.51 10.87 -20.03
CA LEU A 232 16.63 9.45 -20.35
C LEU A 232 16.40 9.19 -21.84
N ILE A 233 17.36 8.53 -22.47
CA ILE A 233 17.21 8.02 -23.83
C ILE A 233 16.75 6.57 -23.74
N LEU A 234 15.48 6.33 -24.07
CA LEU A 234 14.85 5.03 -23.98
C LEU A 234 15.41 4.05 -25.04
N ASN A 235 15.25 2.76 -24.75
CA ASN A 235 15.55 1.68 -25.68
C ASN A 235 14.37 0.68 -25.69
N PRO A 236 13.66 0.46 -26.82
CA PRO A 236 13.81 1.17 -28.09
C PRO A 236 13.55 2.68 -27.94
N PRO A 237 14.07 3.51 -28.85
CA PRO A 237 13.84 4.95 -28.81
C PRO A 237 12.35 5.28 -29.02
N HIS A 238 11.90 6.34 -28.36
CA HIS A 238 10.58 6.94 -28.51
C HIS A 238 10.66 8.19 -29.41
N HIS A 239 9.51 8.68 -29.89
CA HIS A 239 9.45 9.94 -30.64
C HIS A 239 9.54 11.14 -29.69
N GLY A 240 10.36 12.14 -30.04
CA GLY A 240 10.49 13.38 -29.27
C GLY A 240 11.76 13.48 -28.43
N PRO A 241 11.85 14.47 -27.51
CA PRO A 241 13.04 14.70 -26.71
C PRO A 241 13.26 13.58 -25.67
N PRO A 242 14.46 13.47 -25.09
CA PRO A 242 14.73 12.55 -23.99
C PRO A 242 13.68 12.66 -22.86
N VAL A 243 13.32 11.53 -22.25
CA VAL A 243 12.34 11.51 -21.16
C VAL A 243 12.98 12.09 -19.91
N ASN A 244 12.47 13.23 -19.45
CA ASN A 244 13.03 13.96 -18.31
C ASN A 244 13.28 13.08 -17.07
N TYR A 245 12.34 12.20 -16.71
CA TYR A 245 12.50 11.16 -15.70
C TYR A 245 11.46 10.06 -15.91
N LEU A 246 11.72 8.84 -15.45
CA LEU A 246 10.82 7.69 -15.64
C LEU A 246 10.42 7.08 -14.28
N MET A 247 9.46 7.71 -13.60
CA MET A 247 8.88 7.21 -12.34
C MET A 247 7.37 6.86 -12.47
N TYR A 248 6.75 7.27 -13.56
CA TYR A 248 5.38 6.89 -13.93
C TYR A 248 5.45 6.05 -15.21
N PRO A 249 4.46 5.17 -15.47
CA PRO A 249 4.39 4.45 -16.73
C PRO A 249 4.39 5.45 -17.89
N PHE A 250 5.13 5.18 -18.96
CA PHE A 250 5.21 6.05 -20.13
C PHE A 250 4.67 5.32 -21.37
N ALA A 251 3.92 6.01 -22.22
CA ALA A 251 3.36 5.43 -23.44
C ALA A 251 3.27 6.44 -24.58
N GLN A 252 3.37 5.91 -25.81
CA GLN A 252 3.09 6.64 -27.03
C GLN A 252 2.10 5.87 -27.91
N VAL A 253 1.28 6.62 -28.65
CA VAL A 253 0.41 6.11 -29.71
C VAL A 253 0.85 6.77 -31.00
N GLY A 254 1.57 6.03 -31.85
CA GLY A 254 2.30 6.65 -32.96
C GLY A 254 3.38 7.58 -32.42
N GLU A 255 3.32 8.85 -32.80
CA GLU A 255 4.26 9.90 -32.34
C GLU A 255 3.74 10.68 -31.13
N GLU A 256 2.47 10.47 -30.75
CA GLU A 256 1.84 11.21 -29.66
C GLU A 256 2.17 10.59 -28.31
N THR A 257 2.65 11.41 -27.38
CA THR A 257 2.90 10.99 -26.00
C THR A 257 1.62 11.10 -25.18
N VAL A 258 1.20 9.99 -24.59
CA VAL A 258 0.04 9.96 -23.70
C VAL A 258 0.39 10.72 -22.42
N ASP A 259 -0.59 11.42 -21.85
CA ASP A 259 -0.41 12.13 -20.58
C ASP A 259 -0.19 11.16 -19.40
N TRP A 260 1.07 10.82 -19.18
CA TRP A 260 1.53 9.84 -18.22
C TRP A 260 1.51 10.31 -16.76
N LEU A 261 1.21 11.59 -16.51
CA LEU A 261 1.04 12.14 -15.17
C LEU A 261 -0.43 12.17 -14.71
N ASP A 262 -1.36 11.79 -15.58
CA ASP A 262 -2.78 11.67 -15.28
C ASP A 262 -3.24 10.20 -15.31
N PRO A 263 -3.22 9.48 -14.16
CA PRO A 263 -3.64 8.08 -14.10
C PRO A 263 -5.12 7.87 -14.44
N ALA A 264 -5.98 8.90 -14.40
CA ALA A 264 -7.37 8.75 -14.78
C ALA A 264 -7.52 8.62 -16.31
N SER A 265 -6.78 9.45 -17.05
CA SER A 265 -6.72 9.40 -18.51
C SER A 265 -5.87 8.23 -19.00
N PHE A 266 -4.68 8.05 -18.42
CA PHE A 266 -3.78 6.94 -18.69
C PHE A 266 -3.95 5.83 -17.63
N LYS A 267 -5.09 5.13 -17.67
CA LYS A 267 -5.54 4.14 -16.66
C LYS A 267 -4.46 3.14 -16.21
N TYR A 268 -3.73 3.46 -15.14
CA TYR A 268 -2.78 2.55 -14.47
C TYR A 268 -3.03 2.50 -12.96
N ALA A 269 -2.60 1.40 -12.33
CA ALA A 269 -2.64 1.23 -10.89
C ALA A 269 -1.36 0.56 -10.40
N ILE A 270 -0.88 0.96 -9.22
CA ILE A 270 0.25 0.34 -8.54
C ILE A 270 -0.21 -0.09 -7.16
N ALA A 271 -0.09 -1.39 -6.88
CA ALA A 271 -0.44 -1.97 -5.60
C ALA A 271 0.82 -2.48 -4.89
N PHE A 272 0.95 -2.11 -3.62
CA PHE A 272 1.90 -2.71 -2.71
C PHE A 272 1.22 -3.85 -1.96
N ASN A 273 1.89 -5.00 -1.90
CA ASN A 273 1.46 -6.11 -1.07
C ASN A 273 2.65 -6.59 -0.23
N GLN A 274 2.50 -6.58 1.08
CA GLN A 274 3.41 -7.25 2.00
C GLN A 274 3.27 -8.76 1.80
N LEU A 275 4.41 -9.43 1.71
CA LEU A 275 4.44 -10.89 1.70
C LEU A 275 4.32 -11.40 3.14
N SER A 276 3.61 -12.51 3.30
CA SER A 276 3.63 -13.30 4.52
C SER A 276 5.01 -13.91 4.76
N GLU A 277 5.25 -14.42 5.97
CA GLU A 277 6.47 -15.20 6.29
C GLU A 277 6.65 -16.40 5.34
N ASP A 278 5.54 -16.92 4.81
CA ASP A 278 5.51 -18.03 3.86
C ASP A 278 5.69 -17.59 2.39
N GLY A 279 5.80 -16.29 2.12
CA GLY A 279 6.12 -15.72 0.81
C GLY A 279 4.95 -15.50 -0.15
N TYR A 280 3.70 -15.73 0.26
CA TYR A 280 2.50 -15.31 -0.51
C TYR A 280 2.08 -13.88 -0.14
N GLY A 281 1.47 -13.14 -1.06
CA GLY A 281 0.95 -11.80 -0.76
C GLY A 281 -0.35 -11.84 0.03
N LEU A 282 -0.56 -10.89 0.93
CA LEU A 282 -1.86 -10.66 1.57
C LEU A 282 -2.59 -9.52 0.85
N ILE A 283 -3.90 -9.68 0.63
CA ILE A 283 -4.74 -8.65 0.00
C ILE A 283 -6.04 -8.46 0.77
N ASP A 284 -6.57 -7.23 0.72
CA ASP A 284 -7.90 -6.88 1.23
C ASP A 284 -8.95 -6.87 0.10
N THR A 285 -10.19 -6.56 0.48
CA THR A 285 -11.35 -6.53 -0.43
C THR A 285 -11.15 -5.53 -1.55
N ASP A 286 -10.58 -4.37 -1.24
CA ASP A 286 -10.46 -3.27 -2.20
C ASP A 286 -9.40 -3.61 -3.27
N ASN A 287 -8.31 -4.27 -2.87
CA ASN A 287 -7.30 -4.76 -3.80
C ASN A 287 -7.78 -5.96 -4.63
N LEU A 288 -8.52 -6.91 -4.02
CA LEU A 288 -9.15 -8.00 -4.78
C LEU A 288 -10.13 -7.44 -5.83
N LYS A 289 -10.98 -6.48 -5.45
CA LYS A 289 -11.88 -5.79 -6.38
C LYS A 289 -11.11 -5.13 -7.53
N LYS A 290 -10.03 -4.41 -7.23
CA LYS A 290 -9.19 -3.79 -8.27
C LYS A 290 -8.60 -4.83 -9.22
N PHE A 291 -8.11 -5.97 -8.72
CA PHE A 291 -7.62 -7.02 -9.61
C PHE A 291 -8.72 -7.57 -10.52
N LEU A 292 -9.95 -7.75 -10.01
CA LEU A 292 -11.11 -8.17 -10.80
C LEU A 292 -11.53 -7.12 -11.84
N ASP A 293 -11.44 -5.82 -11.52
CA ASP A 293 -11.81 -4.74 -12.44
C ASP A 293 -10.78 -4.55 -13.56
N PHE A 294 -9.48 -4.65 -13.26
CA PHE A 294 -8.40 -4.32 -14.20
C PHE A 294 -7.99 -5.49 -15.11
N ASP A 295 -8.00 -6.73 -14.60
CA ASP A 295 -7.50 -7.89 -15.37
C ASP A 295 -8.24 -9.20 -15.05
N PRO A 296 -9.58 -9.25 -15.20
CA PRO A 296 -10.39 -10.42 -14.80
C PRO A 296 -10.02 -11.70 -15.55
N GLU A 297 -9.54 -11.57 -16.79
CA GLU A 297 -9.17 -12.71 -17.66
C GLU A 297 -7.82 -13.35 -17.26
N ARG A 298 -7.03 -12.71 -16.39
CA ARG A 298 -5.69 -13.19 -15.99
C ARG A 298 -5.55 -13.38 -14.48
N LEU A 299 -6.69 -13.37 -13.79
CA LEU A 299 -6.78 -13.63 -12.38
C LEU A 299 -7.54 -14.93 -12.15
N VAL A 300 -6.96 -15.84 -11.38
CA VAL A 300 -7.69 -17.00 -10.87
C VAL A 300 -8.00 -16.80 -9.40
N VAL A 301 -9.29 -16.73 -9.09
CA VAL A 301 -9.77 -16.68 -7.70
C VAL A 301 -10.20 -18.08 -7.29
N ILE A 302 -9.62 -18.57 -6.20
CA ILE A 302 -9.82 -19.91 -5.67
C ILE A 302 -10.56 -19.84 -4.34
N ASP A 303 -11.69 -20.53 -4.28
CA ASP A 303 -12.39 -20.79 -3.03
C ASP A 303 -11.83 -22.05 -2.36
N ALA A 304 -11.10 -21.86 -1.26
CA ALA A 304 -10.47 -22.96 -0.51
C ALA A 304 -11.44 -23.68 0.47
N ARG A 305 -12.71 -23.28 0.51
CA ARG A 305 -13.74 -23.82 1.42
C ARG A 305 -14.25 -25.18 0.93
N ASN A 306 -15.13 -25.81 1.71
CA ASN A 306 -15.76 -27.04 1.26
C ASN A 306 -16.76 -26.78 0.11
N PRO A 307 -17.11 -27.79 -0.70
CA PRO A 307 -18.03 -27.63 -1.81
C PRO A 307 -19.42 -27.10 -1.41
N GLU A 308 -19.90 -27.42 -0.21
CA GLU A 308 -21.20 -26.97 0.31
C GLU A 308 -21.21 -25.44 0.51
N GLU A 309 -20.18 -24.92 1.17
CA GLU A 309 -19.95 -23.48 1.41
C GLU A 309 -19.83 -22.71 0.08
N TYR A 310 -19.14 -23.29 -0.91
CA TYR A 310 -19.02 -22.72 -2.25
C TYR A 310 -20.37 -22.70 -2.99
N ARG A 311 -21.14 -23.80 -2.94
CA ARG A 311 -22.47 -23.87 -3.58
C ARG A 311 -23.47 -22.92 -2.96
N GLU A 312 -23.38 -22.64 -1.66
CA GLU A 312 -24.25 -21.66 -0.98
C GLU A 312 -23.98 -20.24 -1.50
N VAL A 313 -22.72 -19.79 -1.47
CA VAL A 313 -22.32 -18.46 -1.95
C VAL A 313 -20.82 -18.39 -2.18
N HIS A 314 -20.36 -17.74 -3.24
CA HIS A 314 -18.93 -17.54 -3.50
C HIS A 314 -18.65 -16.24 -4.25
N VAL A 315 -17.39 -15.81 -4.30
CA VAL A 315 -16.97 -14.66 -5.13
C VAL A 315 -17.31 -14.95 -6.58
N LYS A 316 -18.00 -14.03 -7.27
CA LYS A 316 -18.41 -14.24 -8.67
C LYS A 316 -17.20 -14.57 -9.56
N GLY A 317 -17.24 -15.73 -10.22
CA GLY A 317 -16.16 -16.22 -11.09
C GLY A 317 -15.06 -17.04 -10.39
N ALA A 318 -15.17 -17.29 -9.09
CA ALA A 318 -14.22 -18.14 -8.37
C ALA A 318 -14.37 -19.64 -8.72
N ILE A 319 -13.24 -20.35 -8.71
CA ILE A 319 -13.17 -21.80 -8.89
C ILE A 319 -13.16 -22.47 -7.51
N SER A 320 -13.98 -23.52 -7.32
CA SER A 320 -13.93 -24.34 -6.11
C SER A 320 -12.71 -25.24 -6.12
N LEU A 321 -11.82 -25.08 -5.15
CA LEU A 321 -10.67 -25.95 -4.93
C LEU A 321 -10.50 -26.16 -3.41
N PRO A 322 -11.27 -27.09 -2.81
CA PRO A 322 -11.25 -27.31 -1.38
C PRO A 322 -9.85 -27.68 -0.90
N GLN A 323 -9.35 -26.99 0.14
CA GLN A 323 -7.98 -27.18 0.63
C GLN A 323 -7.62 -28.65 0.94
N LYS A 324 -8.56 -29.43 1.49
CA LYS A 324 -8.36 -30.85 1.82
C LYS A 324 -8.19 -31.75 0.58
N LYS A 325 -8.70 -31.31 -0.56
CA LYS A 325 -8.64 -32.01 -1.85
C LYS A 325 -7.75 -31.26 -2.84
N PHE A 326 -6.78 -30.49 -2.34
CA PHE A 326 -6.00 -29.58 -3.19
C PHE A 326 -5.35 -30.31 -4.37
N PHE A 327 -4.63 -31.39 -4.11
CA PHE A 327 -3.92 -32.14 -5.15
C PHE A 327 -4.86 -32.88 -6.11
N GLU A 328 -6.06 -33.28 -5.67
CA GLU A 328 -7.11 -33.87 -6.54
C GLU A 328 -7.58 -32.85 -7.59
N TYR A 329 -7.71 -31.58 -7.20
CA TYR A 329 -8.21 -30.49 -8.05
C TYR A 329 -7.13 -29.56 -8.60
N ALA A 330 -5.84 -29.85 -8.37
CA ALA A 330 -4.74 -28.98 -8.80
C ALA A 330 -4.69 -28.80 -10.33
N HIS A 331 -5.27 -29.72 -11.10
CA HIS A 331 -5.44 -29.62 -12.55
C HIS A 331 -6.35 -28.45 -13.00
N LEU A 332 -7.15 -27.88 -12.09
CA LEU A 332 -7.96 -26.69 -12.35
C LEU A 332 -7.15 -25.38 -12.27
N LEU A 333 -5.92 -25.43 -11.74
CA LEU A 333 -5.05 -24.25 -11.66
C LEU A 333 -4.42 -23.95 -13.04
N PRO A 334 -4.06 -22.68 -13.32
CA PRO A 334 -3.45 -22.31 -14.60
C PRO A 334 -2.19 -23.10 -14.92
N GLU A 335 -2.03 -23.55 -16.17
CA GLU A 335 -0.79 -24.21 -16.62
C GLU A 335 0.45 -23.33 -16.38
N LYS A 336 0.33 -22.02 -16.63
CA LYS A 336 1.41 -21.05 -16.42
C LYS A 336 1.65 -20.80 -14.92
N LYS A 337 2.76 -21.29 -14.39
CA LYS A 337 3.15 -21.13 -12.97
C LYS A 337 3.36 -19.68 -12.49
N SER A 338 3.50 -18.73 -13.41
CA SER A 338 3.55 -17.30 -13.09
C SER A 338 2.16 -16.63 -13.02
N ALA A 339 1.08 -17.36 -13.31
CA ALA A 339 -0.28 -16.83 -13.26
C ALA A 339 -0.63 -16.35 -11.85
N ARG A 340 -1.41 -15.27 -11.77
CA ARG A 340 -1.85 -14.71 -10.49
C ARG A 340 -2.98 -15.58 -9.93
N ILE A 341 -2.76 -16.14 -8.74
CA ILE A 341 -3.75 -16.95 -8.04
C ILE A 341 -4.06 -16.31 -6.69
N ILE A 342 -5.34 -16.09 -6.41
CA ILE A 342 -5.82 -15.56 -5.13
C ILE A 342 -6.65 -16.63 -4.45
N PHE A 343 -6.24 -17.05 -3.26
CA PHE A 343 -7.01 -17.97 -2.42
C PHE A 343 -7.81 -17.19 -1.38
N TYR A 344 -9.06 -17.58 -1.15
CA TYR A 344 -9.86 -17.06 -0.03
C TYR A 344 -10.60 -18.17 0.72
N CYS A 345 -11.06 -17.86 1.93
CA CYS A 345 -12.00 -18.71 2.66
C CYS A 345 -12.96 -17.90 3.54
N ASN A 346 -13.26 -18.33 4.76
CA ASN A 346 -14.18 -17.64 5.68
C ASN A 346 -13.45 -16.73 6.68
N GLY A 347 -12.62 -15.80 6.21
CA GLY A 347 -12.02 -14.77 7.07
C GLY A 347 -10.68 -15.14 7.71
N VAL A 348 -10.12 -14.22 8.51
CA VAL A 348 -8.71 -14.21 8.92
C VAL A 348 -8.37 -15.36 9.88
N LYS A 349 -9.36 -15.85 10.65
CA LYS A 349 -9.21 -17.05 11.49
C LYS A 349 -9.30 -18.37 10.72
N CYS A 350 -9.70 -18.36 9.46
CA CYS A 350 -9.77 -19.55 8.64
C CYS A 350 -8.40 -19.82 8.00
N SER A 351 -7.81 -20.99 8.26
CA SER A 351 -6.50 -21.38 7.71
C SER A 351 -6.56 -22.03 6.32
N LYS A 352 -7.77 -22.29 5.78
CA LYS A 352 -7.94 -23.05 4.52
C LYS A 352 -7.25 -22.34 3.34
N SER A 353 -7.46 -21.04 3.17
CA SER A 353 -6.86 -20.25 2.08
C SER A 353 -5.33 -20.17 2.19
N ARG A 354 -4.81 -19.93 3.41
CA ARG A 354 -3.36 -19.91 3.68
C ARG A 354 -2.71 -21.26 3.37
N LYS A 355 -3.30 -22.36 3.79
CA LYS A 355 -2.79 -23.72 3.50
C LYS A 355 -2.83 -24.03 2.00
N ALA A 356 -3.92 -23.70 1.31
CA ALA A 356 -4.03 -23.90 -0.13
C ALA A 356 -3.01 -23.04 -0.91
N ALA A 357 -2.76 -21.81 -0.46
CA ALA A 357 -1.72 -20.95 -1.03
C ALA A 357 -0.30 -21.56 -0.90
N LYS A 358 0.05 -22.12 0.28
CA LYS A 358 1.32 -22.84 0.46
C LYS A 358 1.42 -24.04 -0.47
N MET A 359 0.37 -24.86 -0.56
CA MET A 359 0.33 -26.02 -1.46
C MET A 359 0.50 -25.61 -2.93
N ALA A 360 -0.06 -24.46 -3.34
CA ALA A 360 0.17 -23.92 -4.68
C ALA A 360 1.64 -23.51 -4.90
N MET A 361 2.26 -22.87 -3.90
CA MET A 361 3.68 -22.53 -3.97
C MET A 361 4.58 -23.77 -4.02
N GLU A 362 4.24 -24.83 -3.28
CA GLU A 362 4.94 -26.12 -3.30
C GLU A 362 4.95 -26.76 -4.70
N ILE A 363 3.87 -26.61 -5.47
CA ILE A 363 3.78 -27.09 -6.86
C ILE A 363 4.24 -26.04 -7.91
N GLY A 364 4.99 -25.03 -7.47
CA GLY A 364 5.75 -24.12 -8.33
C GLY A 364 5.10 -22.78 -8.66
N TYR A 365 3.91 -22.45 -8.12
CA TYR A 365 3.31 -21.13 -8.38
C TYR A 365 4.03 -20.01 -7.65
N SER A 366 4.43 -18.96 -8.36
CA SER A 366 5.24 -17.86 -7.81
C SER A 366 4.47 -16.56 -7.51
N ASN A 367 3.23 -16.46 -8.01
CA ASN A 367 2.39 -15.26 -7.95
C ASN A 367 1.10 -15.53 -7.17
N VAL A 368 1.27 -16.00 -5.92
CA VAL A 368 0.19 -16.47 -5.04
C VAL A 368 -0.16 -15.39 -4.01
N PHE A 369 -1.45 -15.18 -3.82
CA PHE A 369 -2.02 -14.25 -2.84
C PHE A 369 -3.10 -14.92 -2.00
N VAL A 370 -3.33 -14.40 -0.81
CA VAL A 370 -4.42 -14.77 0.07
C VAL A 370 -5.27 -13.52 0.35
N TYR A 371 -6.55 -13.59 0.00
CA TYR A 371 -7.56 -12.67 0.48
C TYR A 371 -8.06 -13.18 1.84
N ASP A 372 -7.55 -12.59 2.91
CA ASP A 372 -7.74 -13.10 4.27
C ASP A 372 -9.04 -12.63 4.93
N GLU A 373 -9.58 -11.46 4.55
CA GLU A 373 -10.87 -10.98 5.04
C GLU A 373 -12.04 -11.92 4.66
N GLY A 374 -11.89 -12.65 3.54
CA GLY A 374 -12.76 -13.75 3.12
C GLY A 374 -14.20 -13.37 2.78
N MET A 375 -15.05 -14.38 2.55
CA MET A 375 -16.44 -14.18 2.14
C MET A 375 -17.27 -13.26 3.04
N PRO A 376 -17.17 -13.33 4.39
CA PRO A 376 -18.00 -12.49 5.25
C PRO A 376 -17.77 -10.99 5.05
N VAL A 377 -16.52 -10.55 4.84
CA VAL A 377 -16.20 -9.13 4.56
C VAL A 377 -16.56 -8.77 3.11
N TRP A 378 -16.34 -9.69 2.17
CA TRP A 378 -16.76 -9.52 0.77
C TRP A 378 -18.26 -9.22 0.65
N GLU A 379 -19.09 -10.00 1.35
CA GLU A 379 -20.55 -9.81 1.43
C GLU A 379 -20.92 -8.53 2.19
N GLU A 380 -20.24 -8.23 3.30
CA GLU A 380 -20.46 -7.02 4.09
C GLU A 380 -20.24 -5.74 3.27
N LYS A 381 -19.24 -5.75 2.37
CA LYS A 381 -18.96 -4.65 1.43
C LYS A 381 -19.86 -4.65 0.19
N GLY A 382 -20.83 -5.56 0.08
CA GLY A 382 -21.77 -5.60 -1.05
C GLY A 382 -21.11 -5.99 -2.38
N MET A 383 -20.00 -6.72 -2.32
CA MET A 383 -19.26 -7.10 -3.53
C MET A 383 -19.99 -8.20 -4.31
N PRO A 384 -19.75 -8.33 -5.64
CA PRO A 384 -20.44 -9.32 -6.46
C PRO A 384 -20.21 -10.77 -6.00
N ILE A 385 -21.31 -11.50 -5.81
CA ILE A 385 -21.32 -12.92 -5.45
C ILE A 385 -22.05 -13.75 -6.51
N TYR A 386 -21.78 -15.05 -6.54
CA TYR A 386 -22.72 -16.04 -7.01
C TYR A 386 -23.42 -16.65 -5.79
N ALA A 387 -24.75 -16.65 -5.79
CA ALA A 387 -25.57 -17.21 -4.73
C ALA A 387 -26.28 -18.48 -5.21
N GLY A 388 -26.15 -19.56 -4.46
CA GLY A 388 -26.89 -20.78 -4.72
C GLY A 388 -28.39 -20.63 -4.43
N PRO A 389 -29.22 -21.61 -4.85
CA PRO A 389 -30.67 -21.56 -4.69
C PRO A 389 -31.13 -21.38 -3.24
N ASP A 390 -30.33 -21.84 -2.28
CA ASP A 390 -30.64 -21.83 -0.85
C ASP A 390 -30.06 -20.61 -0.11
N TYR A 391 -29.35 -19.72 -0.79
CA TYR A 391 -28.64 -18.60 -0.15
C TYR A 391 -29.56 -17.64 0.62
N GLU A 392 -30.75 -17.37 0.07
CA GLU A 392 -31.76 -16.49 0.68
C GLU A 392 -32.65 -17.22 1.70
N LYS A 393 -32.52 -18.56 1.82
CA LYS A 393 -33.30 -19.30 2.82
C LYS A 393 -32.86 -18.85 4.21
N ARG A 394 -33.85 -18.45 5.02
CA ARG A 394 -33.57 -17.96 6.37
C ARG A 394 -32.95 -19.05 7.23
N ILE A 395 -31.83 -18.72 7.88
CA ILE A 395 -31.24 -19.59 8.90
C ILE A 395 -32.13 -19.52 10.14
N LYS A 396 -32.59 -20.66 10.64
CA LYS A 396 -33.29 -20.70 11.92
C LYS A 396 -32.32 -20.34 13.04
N THR A 397 -32.48 -19.19 13.66
CA THR A 397 -31.63 -18.75 14.78
C THR A 397 -32.00 -19.47 16.07
N ARG A 398 -30.99 -19.81 16.87
CA ARG A 398 -31.19 -20.18 18.28
C ARG A 398 -31.47 -18.90 19.04
N LYS A 399 -32.68 -18.73 19.55
CA LYS A 399 -33.03 -17.55 20.35
C LYS A 399 -32.69 -17.79 21.82
N ILE A 400 -32.33 -16.73 22.53
CA ILE A 400 -32.30 -16.72 23.99
C ILE A 400 -33.34 -15.70 24.47
N LEU A 401 -34.22 -16.12 25.38
CA LEU A 401 -35.26 -15.24 25.91
C LEU A 401 -34.66 -14.25 26.91
N PRO A 402 -35.26 -13.07 27.09
CA PRO A 402 -34.80 -12.09 28.08
C PRO A 402 -34.57 -12.67 29.48
N ALA A 403 -35.50 -13.50 29.98
CA ALA A 403 -35.39 -14.15 31.28
C ALA A 403 -34.18 -15.09 31.38
N ASP A 404 -33.94 -15.92 30.35
CA ASP A 404 -32.80 -16.84 30.29
C ASP A 404 -31.47 -16.08 30.21
N LEU A 405 -31.43 -14.98 29.45
CA LEU A 405 -30.27 -14.11 29.34
C LEU A 405 -29.98 -13.40 30.67
N ASN A 406 -31.02 -12.93 31.37
CA ASN A 406 -30.88 -12.29 32.67
C ASN A 406 -30.37 -13.27 33.74
N LEU A 407 -30.89 -14.50 33.75
CA LEU A 407 -30.39 -15.57 34.62
C LEU A 407 -28.91 -15.89 34.33
N LEU A 408 -28.54 -15.95 33.05
CA LEU A 408 -27.18 -16.19 32.60
C LEU A 408 -26.22 -15.06 33.04
N LEU A 409 -26.68 -13.81 33.06
CA LEU A 409 -25.92 -12.65 33.55
C LEU A 409 -25.67 -12.65 35.06
N GLY A 410 -26.53 -13.33 35.83
CA GLY A 410 -26.38 -13.53 37.28
C GLY A 410 -25.44 -14.68 37.67
N GLY A 411 -24.98 -15.49 36.71
CA GLY A 411 -24.05 -16.60 36.90
C GLY A 411 -22.58 -16.25 36.59
N LYS A 412 -21.72 -17.27 36.50
CA LYS A 412 -20.30 -17.10 36.08
C LYS A 412 -20.21 -16.60 34.63
N ARG A 413 -19.57 -15.45 34.42
CA ARG A 413 -19.48 -14.77 33.11
C ARG A 413 -18.43 -15.33 32.14
N ASP A 414 -17.63 -16.30 32.57
CA ASP A 414 -16.44 -16.72 31.82
C ASP A 414 -16.75 -17.52 30.54
N ASN A 415 -17.97 -18.07 30.42
CA ASN A 415 -18.34 -19.01 29.35
C ASN A 415 -19.21 -18.42 28.23
N PHE A 416 -19.48 -17.11 28.24
CA PHE A 416 -20.25 -16.46 27.19
C PHE A 416 -19.77 -15.04 26.86
N THR A 417 -20.20 -14.52 25.72
CA THR A 417 -19.94 -13.14 25.31
C THR A 417 -21.22 -12.56 24.71
N ILE A 418 -21.66 -11.43 25.23
CA ILE A 418 -22.81 -10.69 24.69
C ILE A 418 -22.28 -9.62 23.75
N VAL A 419 -22.85 -9.54 22.56
CA VAL A 419 -22.38 -8.65 21.50
C VAL A 419 -23.54 -7.81 21.01
N ASP A 420 -23.44 -6.50 21.23
CA ASP A 420 -24.35 -5.51 20.66
C ASP A 420 -23.87 -5.14 19.25
N VAL A 421 -24.71 -5.42 18.25
CA VAL A 421 -24.39 -5.13 16.84
C VAL A 421 -25.05 -3.85 16.31
N ARG A 422 -25.57 -3.02 17.21
CA ARG A 422 -26.02 -1.66 16.93
C ARG A 422 -24.84 -0.71 16.75
N ASP A 423 -25.12 0.50 16.25
CA ASP A 423 -24.07 1.51 16.12
C ASP A 423 -23.59 2.01 17.50
N ASN A 424 -22.42 2.68 17.51
CA ASN A 424 -21.78 3.14 18.74
C ASN A 424 -22.67 4.10 19.54
N LYS A 425 -23.53 4.87 18.87
CA LYS A 425 -24.42 5.83 19.52
C LYS A 425 -25.54 5.08 20.24
N GLU A 426 -26.22 4.17 19.55
CA GLU A 426 -27.26 3.32 20.13
C GLU A 426 -26.76 2.48 21.31
N TYR A 427 -25.51 2.00 21.24
CA TYR A 427 -24.85 1.31 22.34
C TYR A 427 -24.61 2.24 23.53
N GLY A 428 -24.06 3.44 23.28
CA GLY A 428 -23.81 4.45 24.32
C GLY A 428 -25.08 4.92 25.03
N ASP A 429 -26.18 5.10 24.28
CA ASP A 429 -27.51 5.50 24.79
C ASP A 429 -28.12 4.45 25.74
N GLY A 430 -27.65 3.20 25.67
CA GLY A 430 -27.98 2.13 26.60
C GLY A 430 -27.88 0.74 25.98
N HIS A 431 -27.26 -0.21 26.67
CA HIS A 431 -26.98 -1.57 26.21
C HIS A 431 -27.18 -2.61 27.33
N ILE A 432 -27.23 -3.89 26.99
CA ILE A 432 -27.27 -5.01 27.94
C ILE A 432 -25.95 -5.02 28.75
N PRO A 433 -25.98 -5.08 30.09
CA PRO A 433 -24.77 -5.04 30.92
C PRO A 433 -23.72 -6.08 30.54
N GLY A 434 -22.46 -5.64 30.43
CA GLY A 434 -21.34 -6.51 30.04
C GLY A 434 -21.33 -6.95 28.57
N ALA A 435 -22.21 -6.39 27.74
CA ALA A 435 -22.09 -6.53 26.29
C ALA A 435 -20.86 -5.77 25.79
N ILE A 436 -20.24 -6.28 24.72
CA ILE A 436 -19.29 -5.52 23.91
C ILE A 436 -19.98 -4.98 22.66
N ASN A 437 -19.58 -3.81 22.18
CA ASN A 437 -20.13 -3.26 20.95
C ASN A 437 -19.28 -3.66 19.74
N ILE A 438 -19.90 -4.36 18.79
CA ILE A 438 -19.33 -4.66 17.49
C ILE A 438 -20.39 -4.32 16.44
N PRO A 439 -20.44 -3.10 15.91
CA PRO A 439 -21.47 -2.67 14.97
C PRO A 439 -21.59 -3.58 13.74
N LEU A 440 -22.81 -3.85 13.26
CA LEU A 440 -23.03 -4.75 12.11
C LEU A 440 -22.22 -4.37 10.86
N ALA A 441 -22.01 -3.06 10.67
CA ALA A 441 -21.31 -2.49 9.52
C ALA A 441 -19.82 -2.88 9.45
N THR A 442 -19.21 -3.24 10.59
CA THR A 442 -17.80 -3.66 10.72
C THR A 442 -17.68 -5.01 11.40
N PHE A 443 -18.77 -5.78 11.44
CA PHE A 443 -18.86 -6.96 12.28
C PHE A 443 -17.96 -8.09 11.78
N ALA A 444 -17.90 -8.30 10.47
CA ALA A 444 -17.09 -9.39 9.92
C ALA A 444 -15.60 -9.21 10.26
N SER A 445 -15.07 -7.99 10.18
CA SER A 445 -13.66 -7.69 10.47
C SER A 445 -13.35 -7.59 11.98
N GLN A 446 -14.31 -7.19 12.82
CA GLN A 446 -14.07 -7.00 14.26
C GLN A 446 -14.50 -8.19 15.13
N SER A 447 -15.39 -9.06 14.65
CA SER A 447 -15.87 -10.24 15.40
C SER A 447 -14.77 -11.26 15.71
N GLU A 448 -13.56 -11.06 15.20
CA GLU A 448 -12.39 -11.89 15.49
C GLU A 448 -11.91 -11.81 16.93
N VAL A 449 -12.28 -10.77 17.69
CA VAL A 449 -12.00 -10.75 19.13
C VAL A 449 -12.82 -11.79 19.90
N LEU A 450 -13.87 -12.36 19.28
CA LEU A 450 -14.74 -13.35 19.91
C LEU A 450 -14.08 -14.74 19.95
N ASP A 451 -14.17 -15.37 21.11
CA ASP A 451 -13.77 -16.76 21.35
C ASP A 451 -14.79 -17.73 20.72
N LYS A 452 -14.31 -18.65 19.89
CA LYS A 452 -15.16 -19.62 19.17
C LYS A 452 -15.71 -20.72 20.08
N GLU A 453 -15.07 -20.97 21.22
CA GLU A 453 -15.48 -21.99 22.18
C GLU A 453 -16.55 -21.47 23.15
N LYS A 454 -16.64 -20.14 23.33
CA LYS A 454 -17.65 -19.51 24.19
C LYS A 454 -19.02 -19.44 23.51
N LYS A 455 -20.06 -19.35 24.34
CA LYS A 455 -21.41 -19.01 23.88
C LYS A 455 -21.46 -17.55 23.42
N ILE A 456 -21.78 -17.29 22.16
CA ILE A 456 -21.89 -15.94 21.62
C ILE A 456 -23.36 -15.54 21.53
N ILE A 457 -23.72 -14.41 22.14
CA ILE A 457 -25.08 -13.90 22.17
C ILE A 457 -25.10 -12.57 21.43
N VAL A 458 -25.54 -12.58 20.17
CA VAL A 458 -25.65 -11.36 19.36
C VAL A 458 -27.03 -10.74 19.52
N TYR A 459 -27.08 -9.43 19.66
CA TYR A 459 -28.35 -8.72 19.73
C TYR A 459 -28.30 -7.36 19.02
N CYS A 460 -29.48 -6.90 18.64
CA CYS A 460 -29.70 -5.53 18.21
C CYS A 460 -31.08 -5.09 18.71
N ASN A 461 -31.62 -3.96 18.23
CA ASN A 461 -32.91 -3.47 18.70
C ASN A 461 -34.07 -4.45 18.44
N SER A 462 -34.30 -4.83 17.18
CA SER A 462 -35.49 -5.58 16.73
C SER A 462 -35.21 -6.91 16.03
N GLY A 463 -33.97 -7.41 16.08
CA GLY A 463 -33.58 -8.71 15.52
C GLY A 463 -32.99 -8.70 14.10
N GLY A 464 -33.24 -7.69 13.27
CA GLY A 464 -32.73 -7.69 11.87
C GLY A 464 -31.20 -7.68 11.77
N ARG A 465 -30.53 -6.81 12.53
CA ARG A 465 -29.06 -6.71 12.50
C ARG A 465 -28.38 -7.88 13.20
N SER A 466 -28.93 -8.34 14.33
CA SER A 466 -28.42 -9.52 15.04
C SER A 466 -28.61 -10.82 14.25
N TYR A 467 -29.65 -10.90 13.40
CA TYR A 467 -29.80 -12.01 12.46
C TYR A 467 -28.65 -12.04 11.43
N ASN A 468 -28.31 -10.89 10.85
CA ASN A 468 -27.19 -10.80 9.91
C ASN A 468 -25.85 -11.11 10.60
N ALA A 469 -25.64 -10.63 11.83
CA ALA A 469 -24.48 -11.00 12.64
C ALA A 469 -24.45 -12.51 12.94
N TYR A 470 -25.59 -13.11 13.27
CA TYR A 470 -25.73 -14.55 13.48
C TYR A 470 -25.31 -15.34 12.23
N ARG A 471 -25.83 -14.98 11.05
CA ARG A 471 -25.44 -15.61 9.78
C ARG A 471 -23.94 -15.51 9.53
N LYS A 472 -23.35 -14.32 9.76
CA LYS A 472 -21.89 -14.10 9.62
C LYS A 472 -21.10 -15.00 10.56
N LEU A 473 -21.49 -15.10 11.84
CA LEU A 473 -20.84 -15.99 12.80
C LEU A 473 -20.92 -17.46 12.40
N VAL A 474 -22.07 -17.91 11.88
CA VAL A 474 -22.21 -19.27 11.34
C VAL A 474 -21.19 -19.52 10.22
N ARG A 475 -21.06 -18.58 9.27
CA ARG A 475 -20.10 -18.66 8.16
C ARG A 475 -18.64 -18.59 8.60
N LEU A 476 -18.34 -17.81 9.65
CA LEU A 476 -17.02 -17.76 10.29
C LEU A 476 -16.70 -19.03 11.11
N GLY A 477 -17.65 -19.97 11.22
CA GLY A 477 -17.49 -21.26 11.88
C GLY A 477 -17.76 -21.28 13.38
N TYR A 478 -18.45 -20.28 13.92
CA TYR A 478 -18.93 -20.29 15.30
C TYR A 478 -20.10 -21.27 15.43
N LYS A 479 -20.07 -22.11 16.47
CA LYS A 479 -21.07 -23.18 16.67
C LYS A 479 -22.11 -22.85 17.74
N ASN A 480 -21.76 -22.04 18.72
CA ASN A 480 -22.55 -21.77 19.91
C ASN A 480 -23.13 -20.36 19.92
N ILE A 481 -23.94 -20.03 18.89
CA ILE A 481 -24.47 -18.68 18.68
C ILE A 481 -25.94 -18.64 19.10
N TYR A 482 -26.31 -17.59 19.83
CA TYR A 482 -27.69 -17.24 20.19
C TYR A 482 -28.02 -15.83 19.73
N GLN A 483 -29.29 -15.60 19.42
CA GLN A 483 -29.83 -14.30 19.08
C GLN A 483 -30.74 -13.79 20.21
N ALA A 484 -30.50 -12.56 20.66
CA ALA A 484 -31.40 -11.83 21.56
C ALA A 484 -31.96 -10.56 20.89
N ILE A 485 -32.97 -9.96 21.53
CA ILE A 485 -33.65 -8.74 21.07
C ILE A 485 -33.64 -7.73 22.21
N PHE A 486 -33.03 -6.56 21.98
CA PHE A 486 -32.91 -5.51 23.01
C PHE A 486 -34.24 -4.85 23.36
N TYR A 487 -35.15 -4.77 22.38
CA TYR A 487 -36.52 -4.30 22.63
C TYR A 487 -37.19 -5.18 23.71
N ASP A 488 -37.22 -6.50 23.51
CA ASP A 488 -37.79 -7.45 24.47
C ASP A 488 -37.08 -7.39 25.84
N TRP A 489 -35.75 -7.19 25.87
CA TRP A 489 -35.00 -6.98 27.11
C TRP A 489 -35.52 -5.79 27.92
N LYS A 490 -35.77 -4.65 27.24
CA LYS A 490 -36.30 -3.44 27.87
C LYS A 490 -37.75 -3.58 28.31
N GLU A 491 -38.60 -4.20 27.50
CA GLU A 491 -40.02 -4.43 27.83
C GLU A 491 -40.19 -5.31 29.08
N ASN A 492 -39.23 -6.21 29.33
CA ASN A 492 -39.20 -7.03 30.56
C ASN A 492 -38.59 -6.28 31.77
N GLY A 493 -38.24 -5.00 31.64
CA GLY A 493 -37.74 -4.16 32.74
C GLY A 493 -36.33 -4.51 33.23
N TYR A 494 -35.55 -5.26 32.46
CA TYR A 494 -34.19 -5.65 32.86
C TYR A 494 -33.20 -4.49 32.77
N GLN A 495 -32.15 -4.55 33.60
CA GLN A 495 -31.18 -3.47 33.73
C GLN A 495 -30.45 -3.17 32.41
N ILE A 496 -30.18 -1.89 32.16
CA ILE A 496 -29.38 -1.40 31.04
C ILE A 496 -28.17 -0.64 31.58
N GLN A 497 -27.04 -0.76 30.88
CA GLN A 497 -25.82 -0.01 31.14
C GLN A 497 -25.72 1.12 30.11
N ARG A 498 -25.25 2.30 30.52
CA ARG A 498 -24.93 3.41 29.62
C ARG A 498 -23.43 3.65 29.66
N SER A 499 -22.86 4.08 28.54
CA SER A 499 -21.46 4.48 28.49
C SER A 499 -21.41 6.01 28.50
N ASP A 500 -20.88 6.60 29.57
CA ASP A 500 -20.64 8.03 29.60
C ASP A 500 -19.63 8.38 28.49
N SER A 501 -20.00 9.35 27.67
CA SER A 501 -19.19 9.82 26.56
C SER A 501 -18.02 10.68 27.03
N GLN A 502 -17.11 10.14 27.86
CA GLN A 502 -15.71 10.58 28.02
C GLN A 502 -14.89 9.48 28.71
N GLY A 503 -13.99 8.83 27.96
CA GLY A 503 -13.01 7.89 28.51
C GLY A 503 -12.68 6.76 27.54
N THR A 504 -11.56 6.87 26.85
CA THR A 504 -10.96 5.77 26.06
C THR A 504 -10.64 4.60 27.01
N GLY A 505 -11.53 3.61 27.04
CA GLY A 505 -11.32 2.34 27.71
C GLY A 505 -10.29 1.51 26.96
N ASP A 506 -9.11 1.46 27.54
CA ASP A 506 -7.95 0.67 27.16
C ASP A 506 -8.31 -0.81 26.94
N LEU A 507 -7.97 -1.36 25.78
CA LEU A 507 -7.98 -2.80 25.50
C LEU A 507 -6.69 -3.40 26.06
N SER A 508 -6.53 -3.38 27.37
CA SER A 508 -5.53 -4.20 28.07
C SER A 508 -6.23 -5.43 28.66
N LEU A 509 -6.08 -6.55 27.96
CA LEU A 509 -6.33 -7.89 28.49
C LEU A 509 -5.37 -8.13 29.65
N ASN A 510 -5.90 -8.21 30.86
CA ASN A 510 -5.16 -8.75 32.00
C ASN A 510 -4.72 -10.18 31.69
N LYS A 511 -3.43 -10.44 31.93
CA LYS A 511 -2.79 -11.76 31.89
C LYS A 511 -3.37 -12.70 32.95
#